data_AF-A0A9P9K2G3-F1
#
_entry.id   AF-A0A9P9K2G3-F1
#
_cell.length_a   1.000
_cell.length_b   1.000
_cell.length_c   1.000
_cell.angle_alpha   90.00
_cell.angle_beta   90.00
_cell.angle_gamma   90.00
#
_symmetry.space_group_name_H-M   'P 1'
#
loop_
_entity.id
_entity.type
_entity.pdbx_description
1 polymer ?
#
loop_
_entity_poly.entity_id
_entity_poly.type
_entity_poly.pdbx_seq_one_letter_code
_entity_poly.pdbx_strand_id
1 'polypeptide(L)'
;MLPGSSLFVGDVQCEELSSPAPESSISAIERPHSQQSIFSGPFSPASSASTRQSQPKKRKLRTPETWKYFRVPQGDEETHQNNQRLWYCQHCHNPPWRTVSTTSAKRHMRKDHGIIIDDEERPAKKALQQSLEVAFTRAEEKNRAILSRNEESILRNTIKLDAFYEAQIQLITRRRLPLNCVSWPEYQALLCAVNPRAEEVLIQSGNT
;
A
#
# COMPACT_ATOMS: atom_id res chain seq x y z
N MET A 1 22.27 -64.00 -33.34
CA MET A 1 22.54 -62.56 -33.14
C MET A 1 21.25 -61.93 -32.66
N LEU A 2 21.30 -61.22 -31.54
CA LEU A 2 20.18 -60.63 -30.81
C LEU A 2 19.50 -59.51 -31.61
N PRO A 3 18.17 -59.44 -31.66
CA PRO A 3 17.45 -58.20 -31.84
C PRO A 3 17.05 -57.61 -30.48
N GLY A 4 17.18 -56.29 -30.37
CA GLY A 4 17.10 -55.50 -29.15
C GLY A 4 15.71 -55.37 -28.53
N SER A 5 15.77 -55.06 -27.25
CA SER A 5 14.67 -54.88 -26.29
C SER A 5 13.82 -53.61 -26.50
N SER A 6 12.67 -53.62 -25.80
CA SER A 6 11.83 -52.50 -25.32
C SER A 6 10.54 -52.24 -26.15
N LEU A 7 9.40 -52.84 -25.80
CA LEU A 7 8.41 -52.53 -24.73
C LEU A 7 7.64 -51.19 -24.91
N PHE A 8 6.35 -51.35 -25.29
CA PHE A 8 5.11 -50.59 -25.00
C PHE A 8 5.16 -49.04 -24.98
N VAL A 9 4.48 -48.32 -25.89
CA VAL A 9 3.01 -48.01 -25.96
C VAL A 9 2.46 -47.41 -24.65
N GLY A 10 1.98 -46.16 -24.71
CA GLY A 10 1.12 -45.58 -23.68
C GLY A 10 0.99 -44.07 -23.77
N ASP A 11 -0.16 -43.62 -24.25
CA ASP A 11 -0.58 -42.24 -24.47
C ASP A 11 -0.45 -41.29 -23.27
N VAL A 12 -0.13 -40.04 -23.59
CA VAL A 12 -0.20 -38.89 -22.69
C VAL A 12 -1.66 -38.51 -22.51
N GLN A 13 -2.22 -38.82 -21.34
CA GLN A 13 -3.56 -38.40 -20.93
C GLN A 13 -3.43 -37.12 -20.09
N CYS A 14 -3.90 -36.00 -20.63
CA CYS A 14 -4.14 -34.77 -19.88
C CYS A 14 -5.41 -34.95 -19.04
N GLU A 15 -5.25 -35.15 -17.73
CA GLU A 15 -6.37 -35.14 -16.78
C GLU A 15 -6.70 -33.72 -16.32
N GLU A 16 -7.98 -33.41 -16.50
CA GLU A 16 -8.74 -32.23 -16.16
C GLU A 16 -9.07 -32.25 -14.66
N LEU A 17 -8.45 -31.37 -13.86
CA LEU A 17 -8.77 -31.25 -12.44
C LEU A 17 -9.91 -30.26 -12.23
N SER A 18 -11.12 -30.81 -12.20
CA SER A 18 -12.33 -30.17 -11.69
C SER A 18 -12.27 -29.94 -10.18
N SER A 19 -12.64 -28.73 -9.75
CA SER A 19 -12.83 -28.34 -8.35
C SER A 19 -14.19 -28.82 -7.81
N PRO A 20 -14.25 -29.44 -6.61
CA PRO A 20 -15.51 -29.62 -5.89
C PRO A 20 -15.77 -28.49 -4.88
N ALA A 21 -16.99 -27.95 -4.91
CA ALA A 21 -17.55 -27.02 -3.94
C ALA A 21 -17.93 -27.71 -2.62
N PRO A 22 -17.88 -27.04 -1.46
CA PRO A 22 -18.43 -27.57 -0.21
C PRO A 22 -19.88 -27.10 0.01
N GLU A 23 -20.83 -28.04 -0.06
CA GLU A 23 -22.10 -27.95 0.66
C GLU A 23 -21.90 -28.47 2.09
N SER A 24 -22.39 -27.75 3.11
CA SER A 24 -23.04 -28.41 4.26
C SER A 24 -23.82 -27.45 5.16
N SER A 25 -25.14 -27.65 5.14
CA SER A 25 -26.03 -27.87 6.28
C SER A 25 -26.08 -26.84 7.41
N ILE A 26 -27.16 -26.05 7.33
CA ILE A 26 -27.80 -25.27 8.39
C ILE A 26 -28.62 -26.20 9.30
N SER A 27 -28.26 -26.26 10.58
CA SER A 27 -29.06 -26.92 11.62
C SER A 27 -29.83 -25.87 12.43
N ALA A 28 -31.15 -26.04 12.43
CA ALA A 28 -32.12 -25.28 13.22
C ALA A 28 -31.97 -25.57 14.71
N ILE A 29 -32.02 -24.52 15.54
CA ILE A 29 -32.32 -24.62 16.97
C ILE A 29 -33.28 -23.49 17.36
N GLU A 30 -34.29 -23.92 18.09
CA GLU A 30 -35.53 -23.26 18.46
C GLU A 30 -35.32 -22.07 19.42
N ARG A 31 -36.17 -21.05 19.28
CA ARG A 31 -36.40 -20.01 20.29
C ARG A 31 -37.65 -20.37 21.09
N PRO A 32 -37.63 -20.27 22.43
CA PRO A 32 -38.82 -19.99 23.21
C PRO A 32 -38.96 -18.49 23.49
N HIS A 33 -40.22 -18.08 23.47
CA HIS A 33 -40.76 -16.77 23.81
C HIS A 33 -40.83 -16.60 25.35
N SER A 34 -40.60 -15.39 25.89
CA SER A 34 -41.54 -14.70 26.82
C SER A 34 -40.89 -13.53 27.62
N GLN A 35 -41.51 -12.35 27.47
CA GLN A 35 -41.87 -11.31 28.46
C GLN A 35 -40.84 -10.41 29.20
N GLN A 36 -40.91 -9.11 28.79
CA GLN A 36 -41.07 -7.87 29.58
C GLN A 36 -40.28 -7.62 30.87
N SER A 37 -39.51 -6.52 30.92
CA SER A 37 -39.68 -5.46 31.94
C SER A 37 -38.87 -4.19 31.61
N ILE A 38 -39.39 -3.09 32.13
CA ILE A 38 -39.13 -1.66 31.90
C ILE A 38 -37.83 -1.21 32.59
N PHE A 39 -37.01 -0.38 31.94
CA PHE A 39 -36.30 0.70 32.65
C PHE A 39 -35.98 1.88 31.72
N SER A 40 -36.47 3.03 32.12
CA SER A 40 -36.34 4.34 31.48
C SER A 40 -34.97 4.96 31.79
N GLY A 41 -34.31 5.51 30.77
CA GLY A 41 -33.15 6.39 30.91
C GLY A 41 -33.20 7.48 29.84
N PRO A 42 -33.05 8.77 30.18
CA PRO A 42 -33.25 9.86 29.23
C PRO A 42 -32.04 10.01 28.28
N PHE A 43 -32.32 9.92 26.97
CA PHE A 43 -31.37 10.25 25.91
C PHE A 43 -31.25 11.76 25.79
N SER A 44 -30.02 12.27 25.92
CA SER A 44 -29.67 13.65 25.58
C SER A 44 -29.86 13.92 24.08
N PRO A 45 -30.28 15.14 23.70
CA PRO A 45 -30.73 15.43 22.35
C PRO A 45 -29.57 15.47 21.34
N ALA A 46 -29.88 14.95 20.16
CA ALA A 46 -29.04 14.95 18.97
C ALA A 46 -28.49 16.36 18.69
N SER A 47 -27.16 16.45 18.62
CA SER A 47 -26.49 17.62 18.05
C SER A 47 -26.89 17.74 16.58
N SER A 48 -27.59 18.82 16.28
CA SER A 48 -28.01 19.23 14.95
C SER A 48 -26.80 19.26 14.01
N ALA A 49 -26.67 18.22 13.18
CA ALA A 49 -25.72 18.20 12.08
C ALA A 49 -26.15 19.29 11.09
N SER A 50 -25.55 20.47 11.22
CA SER A 50 -25.69 21.56 10.26
C SER A 50 -25.05 21.09 8.96
N THR A 51 -25.88 20.56 8.06
CA THR A 51 -25.51 20.24 6.68
C THR A 51 -25.13 21.54 5.98
N ARG A 52 -23.84 21.92 6.11
CA ARG A 52 -23.25 22.99 5.31
C ARG A 52 -23.23 22.50 3.87
N GLN A 53 -24.25 22.89 3.11
CA GLN A 53 -24.30 22.71 1.67
C GLN A 53 -23.10 23.47 1.07
N SER A 54 -22.04 22.73 0.74
CA SER A 54 -20.86 23.28 0.08
C SER A 54 -21.26 23.67 -1.34
N GLN A 55 -21.38 24.97 -1.59
CA GLN A 55 -21.58 25.50 -2.92
C GLN A 55 -20.43 25.01 -3.84
N PRO A 56 -20.72 24.56 -5.07
CA PRO A 56 -19.69 24.11 -5.99
C PRO A 56 -18.80 25.30 -6.35
N LYS A 57 -17.54 25.27 -5.89
CA LYS A 57 -16.52 26.26 -6.24
C LYS A 57 -16.36 26.28 -7.76
N LYS A 58 -16.85 27.34 -8.42
CA LYS A 58 -16.62 27.58 -9.85
C LYS A 58 -15.11 27.59 -10.09
N ARG A 59 -14.63 26.62 -10.87
CA ARG A 59 -13.23 26.50 -11.26
C ARG A 59 -12.86 27.72 -12.09
N LYS A 60 -12.09 28.65 -11.52
CA LYS A 60 -11.48 29.75 -12.30
C LYS A 60 -10.63 29.10 -13.39
N LEU A 61 -11.06 29.22 -14.64
CA LEU A 61 -10.25 28.87 -15.80
C LEU A 61 -9.11 29.91 -15.85
N ARG A 62 -7.93 29.54 -15.33
CA ARG A 62 -6.72 30.33 -15.51
C ARG A 62 -6.47 30.33 -17.01
N THR A 63 -6.55 31.49 -17.65
CA THR A 63 -6.04 31.65 -19.01
C THR A 63 -4.55 31.28 -18.96
N PRO A 64 -4.10 30.29 -19.74
CA PRO A 64 -2.69 29.89 -19.75
C PRO A 64 -1.79 31.12 -19.97
N GLU A 65 -0.74 31.26 -19.16
CA GLU A 65 0.33 32.27 -19.36
C GLU A 65 0.84 32.29 -20.80
N THR A 66 0.77 31.13 -21.47
CA THR A 66 1.03 30.94 -22.89
C THR A 66 0.39 32.00 -23.77
N TRP A 67 -0.86 32.39 -23.54
CA TRP A 67 -1.59 33.28 -24.46
C TRP A 67 -1.22 34.76 -24.34
N LYS A 68 -0.36 35.16 -23.38
CA LYS A 68 0.12 36.55 -23.28
C LYS A 68 1.02 36.96 -24.45
N TYR A 69 1.66 35.99 -25.10
CA TYR A 69 2.58 36.21 -26.24
C TYR A 69 1.87 36.08 -27.60
N PHE A 70 0.55 35.93 -27.59
CA PHE A 70 -0.27 35.68 -28.77
C PHE A 70 -1.35 36.73 -28.92
N ARG A 71 -1.66 37.05 -30.18
CA ARG A 71 -2.73 37.96 -30.59
C ARG A 71 -3.87 37.20 -31.26
N VAL A 72 -5.00 37.87 -31.32
CA VAL A 72 -6.19 37.46 -32.07
C VAL A 72 -5.95 37.72 -33.58
N PRO A 73 -6.56 36.93 -34.49
CA PRO A 73 -6.46 37.17 -35.94
C PRO A 73 -6.91 38.60 -36.30
N GLN A 74 -6.21 39.27 -37.20
CA GLN A 74 -6.50 40.64 -37.63
C GLN A 74 -6.73 40.73 -39.14
N GLY A 75 -7.78 41.47 -39.55
CA GLY A 75 -8.06 41.75 -40.96
C GLY A 75 -8.46 40.48 -41.72
N ASP A 76 -7.68 40.13 -42.74
CA ASP A 76 -7.89 38.98 -43.65
C ASP A 76 -7.21 37.68 -43.16
N GLU A 77 -6.69 37.67 -41.92
CA GLU A 77 -6.08 36.48 -41.33
C GLU A 77 -7.14 35.39 -41.02
N GLU A 78 -6.78 34.12 -41.27
CA GLU A 78 -7.63 32.97 -40.95
C GLU A 78 -8.02 32.98 -39.47
N THR A 79 -9.33 32.95 -39.20
CA THR A 79 -9.83 33.05 -37.82
C THR A 79 -9.95 31.68 -37.13
N HIS A 80 -10.28 30.64 -37.88
CA HIS A 80 -10.52 29.30 -37.36
C HIS A 80 -9.84 28.24 -38.22
N GLN A 81 -9.35 27.21 -37.56
CA GLN A 81 -8.89 25.97 -38.18
C GLN A 81 -9.61 24.81 -37.49
N ASN A 82 -10.29 23.94 -38.25
CA ASN A 82 -11.02 22.78 -37.71
C ASN A 82 -11.98 23.15 -36.55
N ASN A 83 -12.78 24.21 -36.72
CA ASN A 83 -13.71 24.77 -35.72
C ASN A 83 -13.04 25.26 -34.42
N GLN A 84 -11.71 25.36 -34.36
CA GLN A 84 -10.97 25.92 -33.24
C GLN A 84 -10.39 27.28 -33.62
N ARG A 85 -10.40 28.23 -32.68
CA ARG A 85 -9.89 29.59 -32.88
C ARG A 85 -8.36 29.57 -33.03
N LEU A 86 -7.87 30.27 -34.04
CA LEU A 86 -6.44 30.48 -34.27
C LEU A 86 -5.89 31.60 -33.38
N TRP A 87 -4.66 31.40 -32.91
CA TRP A 87 -3.86 32.37 -32.19
C TRP A 87 -2.59 32.66 -32.98
N TYR A 88 -2.30 33.95 -33.17
CA TYR A 88 -1.15 34.42 -33.94
C TYR A 88 -0.03 34.86 -33.00
N CYS A 89 1.21 34.54 -33.33
CA CYS A 89 2.36 34.99 -32.56
C CYS A 89 2.49 36.52 -32.63
N GLN A 90 2.71 37.20 -31.50
CA GLN A 90 2.93 38.64 -31.50
C GLN A 90 4.31 39.04 -32.02
N HIS A 91 5.29 38.13 -31.97
CA HIS A 91 6.68 38.38 -32.35
C HIS A 91 7.00 38.01 -33.82
N CYS A 92 6.15 37.23 -34.49
CA CYS A 92 6.31 36.88 -35.90
C CYS A 92 5.39 37.72 -36.78
N HIS A 93 5.98 38.53 -37.67
CA HIS A 93 5.24 39.34 -38.63
C HIS A 93 5.37 38.85 -40.07
N ASN A 94 6.52 38.35 -40.51
CA ASN A 94 6.74 37.89 -41.88
C ASN A 94 7.69 36.68 -41.95
N PRO A 95 7.19 35.45 -42.20
CA PRO A 95 5.77 35.08 -42.25
C PRO A 95 5.10 35.07 -40.87
N PRO A 96 3.79 35.35 -40.76
CA PRO A 96 3.06 35.26 -39.51
C PRO A 96 2.91 33.80 -39.07
N TRP A 97 3.21 33.53 -37.80
CA TRP A 97 3.07 32.21 -37.21
C TRP A 97 1.74 32.07 -36.45
N ARG A 98 1.04 30.93 -36.62
CA ARG A 98 -0.27 30.67 -36.00
C ARG A 98 -0.42 29.25 -35.47
N THR A 99 -1.30 29.08 -34.47
CA THR A 99 -1.64 27.77 -33.92
C THR A 99 -3.00 27.76 -33.22
N VAL A 100 -3.64 26.60 -33.13
CA VAL A 100 -4.78 26.33 -32.24
C VAL A 100 -4.37 25.68 -30.91
N SER A 101 -3.21 25.01 -30.89
CA SER A 101 -2.73 24.20 -29.76
C SER A 101 -1.76 24.96 -28.86
N THR A 102 -1.98 24.87 -27.55
CA THR A 102 -1.05 25.39 -26.52
C THR A 102 0.31 24.70 -26.57
N THR A 103 0.36 23.40 -26.89
CA THR A 103 1.62 22.64 -26.98
C THR A 103 2.49 23.16 -28.13
N SER A 104 1.88 23.42 -29.29
CA SER A 104 2.58 24.01 -30.44
C SER A 104 3.00 25.45 -30.15
N ALA A 105 2.14 26.25 -29.49
CA ALA A 105 2.47 27.60 -29.05
C ALA A 105 3.73 27.65 -28.17
N LYS A 106 3.78 26.82 -27.12
CA LYS A 106 4.94 26.72 -26.22
C LYS A 106 6.21 26.29 -26.96
N ARG A 107 6.09 25.34 -27.90
CA ARG A 107 7.20 24.85 -28.70
C ARG A 107 7.79 25.95 -29.59
N HIS A 108 6.94 26.72 -30.25
CA HIS A 108 7.33 27.86 -31.09
C HIS A 108 8.00 28.96 -30.26
N MET A 109 7.39 29.36 -29.14
CA MET A 109 7.98 30.33 -28.22
C MET A 109 9.39 29.95 -27.77
N ARG A 110 9.60 28.66 -27.45
CA ARG A 110 10.92 28.15 -27.05
C ARG A 110 11.95 28.17 -28.17
N LYS A 111 11.56 27.77 -29.38
CA LYS A 111 12.48 27.60 -30.52
C LYS A 111 12.83 28.91 -31.21
N ASP A 112 11.81 29.72 -31.48
CA ASP A 112 11.93 30.87 -32.37
C ASP A 112 12.12 32.18 -31.60
N HIS A 113 11.74 32.22 -30.32
CA HIS A 113 11.89 33.41 -29.46
C HIS A 113 12.70 33.17 -28.19
N GLY A 114 13.13 31.93 -27.92
CA GLY A 114 13.85 31.59 -26.68
C GLY A 114 13.02 31.75 -25.40
N ILE A 115 11.70 31.95 -25.50
CA ILE A 115 10.80 32.16 -24.35
C ILE A 115 10.30 30.80 -23.86
N ILE A 116 10.71 30.43 -22.65
CA ILE A 116 10.23 29.20 -21.98
C ILE A 116 8.99 29.54 -21.17
N ILE A 117 7.84 29.08 -21.65
CA ILE A 117 6.59 29.14 -20.89
C ILE A 117 6.50 27.89 -20.03
N ASP A 118 6.55 28.07 -18.72
CA ASP A 118 6.50 26.96 -17.77
C ASP A 118 5.11 26.31 -17.71
N ASP A 119 5.12 24.99 -17.60
CA ASP A 119 3.94 24.18 -17.36
C ASP A 119 3.77 24.11 -15.85
N GLU A 120 3.34 25.23 -15.25
CA GLU A 120 3.02 25.28 -13.82
C GLU A 120 2.08 24.12 -13.48
N GLU A 121 2.66 23.09 -12.87
CA GLU A 121 1.94 21.86 -12.61
C GLU A 121 0.81 22.16 -11.64
N ARG A 122 -0.40 21.74 -12.05
CA ARG A 122 -1.62 22.09 -11.34
C ARG A 122 -1.47 21.71 -9.86
N PRO A 123 -1.76 22.61 -8.91
CA PRO A 123 -1.63 22.33 -7.48
C PRO A 123 -2.35 21.04 -7.04
N ALA A 124 -3.47 20.73 -7.70
CA ALA A 124 -4.22 19.48 -7.48
C ALA A 124 -3.42 18.21 -7.85
N LYS A 125 -2.60 18.26 -8.91
CA LYS A 125 -1.75 17.13 -9.32
C LYS A 125 -0.59 16.93 -8.34
N LYS A 126 0.06 18.02 -7.92
CA LYS A 126 1.09 17.99 -6.86
C LYS A 126 0.54 17.42 -5.54
N ALA A 127 -0.62 17.90 -5.11
CA ALA A 127 -1.26 17.43 -3.89
C ALA A 127 -1.63 15.93 -3.96
N LEU A 128 -2.12 15.47 -5.12
CA LEU A 128 -2.39 14.04 -5.34
C LEU A 128 -1.10 13.21 -5.26
N GLN A 129 -0.03 13.65 -5.94
CA GLN A 129 1.24 12.94 -5.94
C GLN A 129 1.83 12.84 -4.52
N GLN A 130 1.82 13.94 -3.77
CA GLN A 130 2.24 13.95 -2.36
C GLN A 130 1.38 13.01 -1.50
N SER A 131 0.06 13.00 -1.71
CA SER A 131 -0.83 12.10 -0.98
C SER A 131 -0.53 10.62 -1.28
N LEU A 132 -0.19 10.28 -2.52
CA LEU A 132 0.17 8.92 -2.91
C LEU A 132 1.50 8.50 -2.29
N GLU A 133 2.50 9.38 -2.34
CA GLU A 133 3.81 9.15 -1.72
C GLU A 133 3.68 8.87 -0.22
N VAL A 134 2.89 9.68 0.50
CA VAL A 134 2.59 9.47 1.93
C VAL A 134 1.84 8.16 2.18
N ALA A 135 0.95 7.75 1.27
CA ALA A 135 0.24 6.48 1.41
C ALA A 135 1.19 5.28 1.26
N PHE A 136 2.12 5.35 0.29
CA PHE A 136 3.11 4.29 0.08
C PHE A 136 4.10 4.18 1.25
N THR A 137 4.64 5.30 1.73
CA THR A 137 5.57 5.28 2.88
C THR A 137 4.93 4.67 4.13
N ARG A 138 3.67 5.03 4.42
CA ARG A 138 2.90 4.43 5.54
C ARG A 138 2.66 2.93 5.35
N ALA A 139 2.38 2.50 4.12
CA ALA A 139 2.17 1.09 3.82
C ALA A 139 3.47 0.28 4.03
N GLU A 140 4.61 0.82 3.59
CA GLU A 140 5.93 0.22 3.79
C GLU A 140 6.28 0.12 5.28
N GLU A 141 6.08 1.19 6.05
CA GLU A 141 6.32 1.19 7.50
C GLU A 141 5.47 0.13 8.22
N LYS A 142 4.18 0.05 7.88
CA LYS A 142 3.27 -0.96 8.44
C LYS A 142 3.73 -2.37 8.09
N ASN A 143 4.13 -2.61 6.84
CA ASN A 143 4.62 -3.91 6.41
C ASN A 143 5.90 -4.29 7.15
N ARG A 144 6.87 -3.37 7.30
CA ARG A 144 8.08 -3.61 8.11
C ARG A 144 7.73 -3.99 9.56
N ALA A 145 6.79 -3.29 10.18
CA ALA A 145 6.35 -3.60 11.53
C ALA A 145 5.69 -4.98 11.65
N ILE A 146 4.88 -5.38 10.65
CA ILE A 146 4.27 -6.71 10.61
C ILE A 146 5.33 -7.79 10.44
N LEU A 147 6.28 -7.61 9.52
CA LEU A 147 7.37 -8.56 9.30
C LEU A 147 8.22 -8.75 10.56
N SER A 148 8.62 -7.65 11.21
CA SER A 148 9.35 -7.71 12.48
C SER A 148 8.58 -8.48 13.56
N ARG A 149 7.28 -8.18 13.72
CA ARG A 149 6.44 -8.88 14.70
C ARG A 149 6.29 -10.37 14.38
N ASN A 150 6.16 -10.72 13.10
CA ASN A 150 6.06 -12.10 12.66
C ASN A 150 7.37 -12.84 12.92
N GLU A 151 8.52 -12.23 12.62
CA GLU A 151 9.83 -12.78 12.91
C GLU A 151 10.01 -13.05 14.42
N GLU A 152 9.69 -12.07 15.27
CA GLU A 152 9.70 -12.26 16.73
C GLU A 152 8.79 -13.42 17.18
N SER A 153 7.59 -13.52 16.60
CA SER A 153 6.66 -14.61 16.92
C SER A 153 7.20 -15.97 16.48
N ILE A 154 7.84 -16.06 15.31
CA ILE A 154 8.44 -17.30 14.82
C ILE A 154 9.60 -17.73 15.73
N LEU A 155 10.44 -16.78 16.14
CA LEU A 155 11.56 -17.04 17.06
C LEU A 155 11.07 -17.52 18.43
N ARG A 156 9.95 -17.00 18.94
CA ARG A 156 9.32 -17.52 20.16
C ARG A 156 8.78 -18.92 19.97
N ASN A 157 8.01 -19.15 18.92
CA ASN A 157 7.30 -20.41 18.67
C ASN A 157 8.24 -21.57 18.31
N THR A 158 9.45 -21.28 17.84
CA THR A 158 10.47 -22.30 17.56
C THR A 158 11.10 -22.89 18.82
N ILE A 159 11.01 -22.19 19.96
CA ILE A 159 11.46 -22.74 21.25
C ILE A 159 10.42 -23.72 21.76
N LYS A 160 10.76 -25.00 21.73
CA LYS A 160 9.96 -26.05 22.37
C LYS A 160 10.20 -25.99 23.89
N LEU A 161 9.33 -25.29 24.61
CA LEU A 161 9.46 -25.01 26.05
C LEU A 161 9.73 -26.27 26.89
N ASP A 162 8.95 -27.33 26.71
CA ASP A 162 9.11 -28.57 27.52
C ASP A 162 10.48 -29.21 27.31
N ALA A 163 10.91 -29.34 26.05
CA ALA A 163 12.21 -29.88 25.71
C ALA A 163 13.36 -28.99 26.21
N PHE A 164 13.17 -27.68 26.20
CA PHE A 164 14.14 -26.72 26.72
C PHE A 164 14.32 -26.86 28.24
N TYR A 165 13.23 -26.89 29.00
CA TYR A 165 13.29 -27.07 30.45
C TYR A 165 13.83 -28.44 30.84
N GLU A 166 13.42 -29.50 30.15
CA GLU A 166 13.95 -30.83 30.39
C GLU A 166 15.48 -30.87 30.15
N ALA A 167 15.94 -30.33 29.02
CA ALA A 167 17.37 -30.25 28.73
C ALA A 167 18.14 -29.42 29.77
N GLN A 168 17.56 -28.31 30.23
CA GLN A 168 18.15 -27.46 31.27
C GLN A 168 18.24 -28.19 32.62
N ILE A 169 17.17 -28.85 33.06
CA ILE A 169 17.16 -29.65 34.30
C ILE A 169 18.18 -30.78 34.20
N GLN A 170 18.24 -31.49 33.07
CA GLN A 170 19.22 -32.55 32.85
C GLN A 170 20.65 -32.01 32.87
N LEU A 171 20.90 -30.85 32.27
CA LEU A 171 22.21 -30.21 32.30
C LEU A 171 22.64 -29.89 33.74
N ILE A 172 21.76 -29.23 34.50
CA ILE A 172 22.01 -28.86 35.90
C ILE A 172 22.28 -30.11 36.76
N THR A 173 21.37 -31.09 36.71
CA THR A 173 21.42 -32.28 37.55
C THR A 173 22.60 -33.20 37.20
N ARG A 174 22.85 -33.45 35.90
CA ARG A 174 23.90 -34.39 35.46
C ARG A 174 25.29 -33.79 35.49
N ARG A 175 25.44 -32.48 35.26
CA ARG A 175 26.74 -31.79 35.30
C ARG A 175 27.01 -31.11 36.63
N ARG A 176 26.11 -31.26 37.61
CA ARG A 176 26.19 -30.65 38.94
C ARG A 176 26.42 -29.14 38.87
N LEU A 177 25.73 -28.47 37.94
CA LEU A 177 25.73 -27.02 37.90
C LEU A 177 24.88 -26.47 39.05
N PRO A 178 25.24 -25.32 39.62
CA PRO A 178 24.38 -24.66 40.59
C PRO A 178 23.10 -24.17 39.91
N LEU A 179 21.98 -24.15 40.65
CA LEU A 179 20.68 -23.72 40.11
C LEU A 179 20.70 -22.28 39.59
N ASN A 180 21.58 -21.43 40.15
CA ASN A 180 21.77 -20.06 39.69
C ASN A 180 22.56 -19.95 38.38
N CYS A 181 22.97 -21.05 37.73
CA CYS A 181 23.67 -20.96 36.45
C CYS A 181 22.83 -20.29 35.34
N VAL A 182 21.51 -20.32 35.48
CA VAL A 182 20.56 -19.67 34.56
C VAL A 182 20.68 -18.14 34.56
N SER A 183 21.23 -17.54 35.62
CA SER A 183 21.49 -16.10 35.69
C SER A 183 22.91 -15.72 35.25
N TRP A 184 23.75 -16.69 34.86
CA TRP A 184 25.10 -16.39 34.40
C TRP A 184 25.07 -15.75 33.01
N PRO A 185 25.79 -14.64 32.80
CA PRO A 185 25.77 -13.93 31.52
C PRO A 185 26.31 -14.79 30.37
N GLU A 186 27.27 -15.69 30.63
CA GLU A 186 27.82 -16.61 29.63
C GLU A 186 26.80 -17.65 29.18
N TYR A 187 26.01 -18.17 30.13
CA TYR A 187 24.94 -19.13 29.82
C TYR A 187 23.81 -18.47 29.03
N GLN A 188 23.41 -17.27 29.44
CA GLN A 188 22.42 -16.46 28.73
C GLN A 188 22.91 -16.11 27.31
N ALA A 189 24.14 -15.63 27.18
CA ALA A 189 24.74 -15.31 25.89
C ALA A 189 24.80 -16.52 24.95
N LEU A 190 25.15 -17.71 25.45
CA LEU A 190 25.17 -18.93 24.66
C LEU A 190 23.78 -19.28 24.11
N LEU A 191 22.74 -19.18 24.93
CA LEU A 191 21.37 -19.48 24.51
C LEU A 191 20.83 -18.42 23.56
N CYS A 192 21.09 -17.13 23.84
CA CYS A 192 20.72 -16.01 22.97
C CYS A 192 21.44 -16.04 21.62
N ALA A 193 22.65 -16.61 21.54
CA ALA A 193 23.37 -16.80 20.29
C ALA A 193 22.67 -17.82 19.36
N VAL A 194 21.95 -18.80 19.94
CA VAL A 194 21.15 -19.76 19.16
C VAL A 194 19.78 -19.20 18.83
N ASN A 195 19.12 -18.56 19.80
CA ASN A 195 17.85 -17.89 19.60
C ASN A 195 17.75 -16.63 20.47
N PRO A 196 17.67 -15.43 19.89
CA PRO A 196 17.58 -14.17 20.64
C PRO A 196 16.33 -14.04 21.53
N ARG A 197 15.34 -14.94 21.42
CA ARG A 197 14.15 -15.01 22.28
C ARG A 197 14.30 -16.01 23.43
N ALA A 198 15.42 -16.73 23.52
CA ALA A 198 15.66 -17.69 24.60
C ALA A 198 15.68 -17.02 25.98
N GLU A 199 16.09 -15.76 26.07
CA GLU A 199 16.09 -14.97 27.31
C GLU A 199 14.72 -14.89 27.98
N GLU A 200 13.64 -14.79 27.20
CA GLU A 200 12.26 -14.69 27.70
C GLU A 200 11.79 -15.99 28.39
N VAL A 201 12.43 -17.12 28.07
CA VAL A 201 12.09 -18.45 28.57
C VAL A 201 12.97 -18.86 29.76
N LEU A 202 14.04 -18.11 30.04
CA LEU A 202 14.90 -18.40 31.17
C LEU A 202 14.19 -18.08 32.48
N ILE A 203 14.07 -19.10 33.33
CA ILE A 203 13.57 -18.95 34.69
C ILE A 203 14.59 -18.10 35.45
N GLN A 204 14.25 -16.83 35.71
CA GLN A 204 15.00 -16.00 36.64
C GLN A 204 14.74 -16.53 38.05
N SER A 205 15.62 -17.39 38.55
CA SER A 205 15.51 -18.01 39.88
C SER A 205 15.84 -17.02 41.02
N GLY A 206 15.40 -15.77 40.93
CA GLY A 206 15.73 -14.72 41.88
C GLY A 206 14.78 -13.56 41.76
N ASN A 207 13.55 -13.75 42.26
CA ASN A 207 12.65 -12.73 42.79
C ASN A 207 11.39 -13.44 43.32
N THR A 208 11.52 -14.07 44.49
CA THR A 208 10.41 -14.39 45.39
C THR A 208 10.83 -13.97 46.79
#